data_AF-A0A151IRR2-F1
#
_entry.id   AF-A0A151IRR2-F1
#
_cell.length_a   1.000
_cell.length_b   1.000
_cell.length_c   1.000
_cell.angle_alpha   90.00
_cell.angle_beta   90.00
_cell.angle_gamma   90.00
#
_symmetry.space_group_name_H-M   'P 1'
#
loop_
_entity.id
_entity.type
_entity.pdbx_description
1 polymer ?
#
loop_
_entity_poly.entity_id
_entity_poly.type
_entity_poly.pdbx_seq_one_letter_code
_entity_poly.pdbx_strand_id
1 'polypeptide(L)'
;MDRDFNQAESDLLNQSHQIANLRECFAWIEECNELINQLEECNHVKHPRLSIGCRTMENVRNHIDVKLLTQCDGRYGAEAMIAKPNFHSRSVFSENLIAIEIRKLEVKFNKPIYVGMCILDISKVCLYEFHHEYSYRCIAKNVKLCTQTLIVSYRIECDDVYEQMKRDIIRFDTSDYSTDNVYGIPFANKKVPGLIKDENNGAILTEFVGLRAKMYALRVDGKKDTKKAKGVKSNIVARTITFDDYTRCLNLFKR
;
A
#
# COMPACT_ATOMS: atom_id res chain seq x y z
N MET A 1 23.26 -9.23 -9.69
CA MET A 1 22.29 -8.93 -8.61
C MET A 1 21.39 -7.77 -8.98
N ASP A 2 21.71 -6.48 -8.76
CA ASP A 2 20.75 -5.39 -9.08
C ASP A 2 20.32 -5.29 -10.56
N ARG A 3 21.20 -5.67 -11.49
CA ARG A 3 20.88 -5.70 -12.93
C ARG A 3 19.92 -6.83 -13.32
N ASP A 4 19.99 -7.97 -12.64
CA ASP A 4 19.12 -9.13 -12.93
C ASP A 4 17.69 -8.89 -12.44
N PHE A 5 17.53 -8.22 -11.30
CA PHE A 5 16.20 -7.93 -10.75
C PHE A 5 15.43 -6.86 -11.52
N ASN A 6 16.10 -5.82 -12.00
CA ASN A 6 15.46 -4.82 -12.86
C ASN A 6 14.99 -5.45 -14.18
N GLN A 7 15.72 -6.43 -14.70
CA GLN A 7 15.33 -7.19 -15.87
C GLN A 7 14.13 -8.10 -15.57
N ALA A 8 14.17 -8.87 -14.48
CA ALA A 8 13.07 -9.72 -14.05
C ALA A 8 11.77 -8.93 -13.77
N GLU A 9 11.88 -7.76 -13.14
CA GLU A 9 10.73 -6.86 -12.92
C GLU A 9 10.18 -6.33 -14.24
N SER A 10 11.06 -5.95 -15.19
CA SER A 10 10.65 -5.54 -16.52
C SER A 10 9.98 -6.67 -17.29
N ASP A 11 10.44 -7.91 -17.13
CA ASP A 11 9.89 -9.09 -17.80
C ASP A 11 8.51 -9.43 -17.25
N LEU A 12 8.30 -9.39 -15.92
CA LEU A 12 6.97 -9.52 -15.31
C LEU A 12 6.01 -8.43 -15.79
N LEU A 13 6.48 -7.18 -15.90
CA LEU A 13 5.68 -6.07 -16.43
C LEU A 13 5.32 -6.31 -17.91
N ASN A 14 6.24 -6.83 -18.71
CA ASN A 14 5.97 -7.18 -20.11
C ASN A 14 4.97 -8.33 -20.22
N GLN A 15 5.11 -9.38 -19.41
CA GLN A 15 4.16 -10.49 -19.33
C GLN A 15 2.76 -10.03 -18.94
N SER A 16 2.64 -9.02 -18.08
CA SER A 16 1.33 -8.50 -17.67
C SER A 16 0.50 -7.93 -18.84
N HIS A 17 1.17 -7.51 -19.93
CA HIS A 17 0.49 -7.08 -21.17
C HIS A 17 -0.14 -8.24 -21.96
N GLN A 18 0.24 -9.49 -21.65
CA GLN A 18 -0.24 -10.69 -22.33
C GLN A 18 -1.36 -11.41 -21.55
N ILE A 19 -1.70 -10.94 -20.35
CA ILE A 19 -2.75 -11.55 -19.52
C ILE A 19 -4.12 -11.29 -20.17
N ALA A 20 -4.80 -12.36 -20.55
CA ALA A 20 -6.10 -12.32 -21.21
C ALA A 20 -7.26 -12.85 -20.34
N ASN A 21 -6.97 -13.65 -19.30
CA ASN A 21 -8.01 -14.23 -18.44
C ASN A 21 -7.61 -14.31 -16.95
N LEU A 22 -8.58 -14.69 -16.12
CA LEU A 22 -8.43 -14.73 -14.66
C LEU A 22 -7.40 -15.77 -14.20
N ARG A 23 -7.31 -16.92 -14.87
CA ARG A 23 -6.36 -17.98 -14.52
C ARG A 23 -4.92 -17.51 -14.74
N GLU A 24 -4.66 -16.85 -15.87
CA GLU A 24 -3.36 -16.22 -16.16
C GLU A 24 -3.04 -15.10 -15.19
N CYS A 25 -4.03 -14.32 -14.76
CA CYS A 25 -3.83 -13.29 -13.75
C CYS A 25 -3.36 -13.89 -12.41
N PHE A 26 -3.98 -14.99 -11.96
CA PHE A 26 -3.53 -15.68 -10.75
C PHE A 26 -2.14 -16.31 -10.90
N ALA A 27 -1.84 -16.94 -12.04
CA ALA A 27 -0.50 -17.47 -12.29
C ALA A 27 0.57 -16.37 -12.28
N TRP A 28 0.28 -15.23 -12.91
CA TRP A 28 1.16 -14.07 -12.92
C TRP A 28 1.33 -13.45 -11.52
N ILE A 29 0.27 -13.44 -10.69
CA ILE A 29 0.37 -13.03 -9.28
C ILE A 29 1.31 -13.95 -8.50
N GLU A 30 1.25 -15.27 -8.73
CA GLU A 30 2.17 -16.21 -8.08
C GLU A 30 3.62 -16.02 -8.54
N GLU A 31 3.87 -15.82 -9.83
CA GLU A 31 5.21 -15.49 -10.34
C GLU A 31 5.73 -14.17 -9.74
N CYS A 32 4.86 -13.16 -9.62
CA CYS A 32 5.19 -11.95 -8.89
C CYS A 32 5.56 -12.26 -7.44
N ASN A 33 4.78 -13.09 -6.72
CA ASN A 33 5.05 -13.46 -5.33
C ASN A 33 6.42 -14.13 -5.16
N GLU A 34 6.80 -14.99 -6.09
CA GLU A 34 8.09 -15.68 -6.09
C GLU A 34 9.25 -14.69 -6.25
N LEU A 35 9.18 -13.78 -7.23
CA LEU A 35 10.19 -12.74 -7.39
C LEU A 35 10.28 -11.82 -6.16
N ILE A 36 9.14 -11.47 -5.57
CA ILE A 36 9.08 -10.61 -4.39
C ILE A 36 9.68 -11.33 -3.16
N ASN A 37 9.46 -12.64 -3.03
CA ASN A 37 10.06 -13.44 -1.97
C ASN A 37 11.59 -13.46 -2.10
N GLN A 38 12.11 -13.67 -3.31
CA GLN A 38 13.54 -13.61 -3.58
C GLN A 38 14.12 -12.23 -3.24
N LEU A 39 13.42 -11.14 -3.59
CA LEU A 39 13.82 -9.77 -3.28
C LEU A 39 13.82 -9.49 -1.77
N GLU A 40 12.83 -9.99 -1.03
CA GLU A 40 12.74 -9.81 0.42
C GLU A 40 13.82 -10.60 1.17
N GLU A 41 14.18 -11.79 0.69
CA GLU A 41 15.29 -12.59 1.22
C GLU A 41 16.65 -11.96 0.93
N CYS A 42 16.82 -11.35 -0.25
CA CYS A 42 18.09 -10.73 -0.63
C CYS A 42 18.30 -9.32 -0.06
N ASN A 43 17.24 -8.53 0.12
CA ASN A 43 17.37 -7.09 0.41
C ASN A 43 16.77 -6.64 1.75
N HIS A 44 16.12 -7.52 2.53
CA HIS A 44 15.35 -7.12 3.73
C HIS A 44 14.31 -6.00 3.49
N VAL A 45 13.89 -5.77 2.23
CA VAL A 45 12.96 -4.70 1.85
C VAL A 45 11.53 -5.23 1.81
N LYS A 46 10.69 -4.87 2.79
CA LYS A 46 9.28 -5.33 2.95
C LYS A 46 8.25 -4.74 1.96
N HIS A 47 8.66 -4.06 0.89
CA HIS A 47 7.77 -3.27 0.02
C HIS A 47 7.60 -3.67 -1.48
N PRO A 48 8.08 -4.80 -2.04
CA PRO A 48 8.10 -4.96 -3.50
C PRO A 48 6.70 -5.24 -4.11
N ARG A 49 5.78 -5.87 -3.36
CA ARG A 49 4.42 -6.21 -3.86
C ARG A 49 3.57 -5.02 -4.26
N LEU A 50 3.53 -4.00 -3.40
CA LEU A 50 2.81 -2.77 -3.67
C LEU A 50 3.47 -1.98 -4.80
N SER A 51 4.80 -2.09 -4.97
CA SER A 51 5.54 -1.40 -6.04
C SER A 51 5.12 -1.90 -7.42
N ILE A 52 5.10 -3.22 -7.66
CA ILE A 52 4.77 -3.79 -8.99
C ILE A 52 3.32 -3.46 -9.38
N GLY A 53 2.36 -3.69 -8.47
CA GLY A 53 0.95 -3.35 -8.72
C GLY A 53 0.69 -1.84 -8.86
N CYS A 54 1.42 -0.98 -8.14
CA CYS A 54 1.30 0.47 -8.35
C CYS A 54 1.94 0.92 -9.66
N ARG A 55 3.01 0.26 -10.12
CA ARG A 55 3.68 0.55 -11.40
C ARG A 55 2.81 0.21 -12.60
N THR A 56 1.99 -0.84 -12.53
CA THR A 56 1.00 -1.14 -13.61
C THR A 56 -0.07 -0.05 -13.73
N MET A 57 -0.37 0.66 -12.63
CA MET A 57 -1.33 1.78 -12.58
C MET A 57 -0.67 3.17 -12.63
N GLU A 58 0.58 3.24 -13.08
CA GLU A 58 1.31 4.51 -13.18
C GLU A 58 0.59 5.49 -14.12
N ASN A 59 0.36 6.72 -13.66
CA ASN A 59 -0.21 7.77 -14.49
C ASN A 59 0.87 8.45 -15.35
N VAL A 60 1.08 7.92 -16.55
CA VAL A 60 2.05 8.44 -17.54
C VAL A 60 1.81 9.90 -17.96
N ARG A 61 0.61 10.46 -17.72
CA ARG A 61 0.32 11.88 -17.99
C ARG A 61 1.08 12.82 -17.05
N ASN A 62 1.52 12.32 -15.90
CA ASN A 62 2.31 13.08 -14.94
C ASN A 62 3.79 13.13 -15.32
N HIS A 63 4.22 12.43 -16.39
CA HIS A 63 5.61 12.47 -16.84
C HIS A 63 5.93 13.83 -17.47
N ILE A 64 7.01 14.42 -17.00
CA ILE A 64 7.54 15.71 -17.46
C ILE A 64 8.97 15.47 -17.90
N ASP A 65 9.34 16.03 -19.04
CA ASP A 65 10.74 16.02 -19.49
C ASP A 65 11.46 17.18 -18.83
N VAL A 66 12.49 16.86 -18.04
CA VAL A 66 13.32 17.87 -17.37
C VAL A 66 14.63 18.01 -18.15
N LYS A 67 14.96 19.23 -18.55
CA LYS A 67 16.24 19.56 -19.18
C LYS A 67 17.08 20.43 -18.26
N LEU A 68 18.29 19.99 -17.98
CA LEU A 68 19.30 20.77 -17.25
C LEU A 68 20.16 21.52 -18.26
N LEU A 69 20.21 22.84 -18.15
CA LEU A 69 20.91 23.72 -19.07
C LEU A 69 21.87 24.62 -18.32
N THR A 70 23.03 24.85 -18.92
CA THR A 70 24.05 25.76 -18.41
C THR A 70 24.22 27.02 -19.24
N GLN A 71 23.63 27.04 -20.44
CA GLN A 71 23.66 28.17 -21.38
C GLN A 71 22.28 28.79 -21.49
N CYS A 72 22.22 30.12 -21.41
CA CYS A 72 20.97 30.86 -21.53
C CYS A 72 20.55 31.06 -22.99
N ASP A 73 21.54 31.31 -23.85
CA ASP A 73 21.39 31.71 -25.23
C ASP A 73 21.59 30.55 -26.23
N GLY A 74 21.21 30.82 -27.48
CA GLY A 74 21.36 29.88 -28.60
C GLY A 74 20.17 28.94 -28.82
N ARG A 75 20.24 28.18 -29.92
CA ARG A 75 19.13 27.35 -30.43
C ARG A 75 18.64 26.28 -29.44
N TYR A 76 19.50 25.87 -28.51
CA TYR A 76 19.21 24.88 -27.47
C TYR A 76 19.33 25.45 -26.05
N GLY A 77 19.52 26.77 -25.91
CA GLY A 77 19.62 27.46 -24.64
C GLY A 77 18.30 27.56 -23.89
N ALA A 78 18.36 28.11 -22.68
CA ALA A 78 17.19 28.26 -21.81
C ALA A 78 16.06 29.05 -22.47
N GLU A 79 16.37 30.16 -23.17
CA GLU A 79 15.37 31.00 -23.84
C GLU A 79 14.57 30.24 -24.90
N ALA A 80 15.28 29.46 -25.73
CA ALA A 80 14.66 28.66 -26.79
C ALA A 80 13.74 27.56 -26.23
N MET A 81 14.03 27.05 -25.03
CA MET A 81 13.19 26.05 -24.38
C MET A 81 11.98 26.67 -23.65
N ILE A 82 12.12 27.87 -23.09
CA ILE A 82 11.02 28.63 -22.47
C ILE A 82 10.00 29.07 -23.54
N ALA A 83 10.47 29.44 -24.73
CA ALA A 83 9.61 29.86 -25.83
C ALA A 83 8.73 28.72 -26.40
N LYS A 84 8.95 27.46 -26.00
CA LYS A 84 8.15 26.34 -26.51
C LYS A 84 6.73 26.35 -25.92
N PRO A 85 5.70 26.00 -26.71
CA PRO A 85 4.32 25.99 -26.24
C PRO A 85 4.05 24.94 -25.15
N ASN A 86 4.93 23.95 -25.00
CA ASN A 86 4.85 22.91 -23.98
C ASN A 86 5.77 23.18 -22.76
N PHE A 87 6.32 24.38 -22.64
CA PHE A 87 7.00 24.80 -21.42
C PHE A 87 6.06 24.71 -20.21
N HIS A 88 6.53 24.11 -19.11
CA HIS A 88 5.77 24.00 -17.86
C HIS A 88 6.26 24.99 -16.82
N SER A 89 7.55 24.89 -16.46
CA SER A 89 8.14 25.66 -15.37
C SER A 89 9.67 25.71 -15.52
N ARG A 90 10.31 26.60 -14.76
CA ARG A 90 11.78 26.65 -14.63
C ARG A 90 12.19 26.75 -13.16
N SER A 91 13.28 26.08 -12.82
CA SER A 91 13.94 26.16 -11.51
C SER A 91 15.41 26.51 -11.71
N VAL A 92 15.86 27.59 -11.07
CA VAL A 92 17.27 28.04 -11.14
C VAL A 92 17.99 27.48 -9.92
N PHE A 93 19.03 26.68 -10.15
CA PHE A 93 19.84 26.09 -9.07
C PHE A 93 21.10 26.91 -8.79
N SER A 94 21.69 27.51 -9.82
CA SER A 94 22.83 28.43 -9.71
C SER A 94 22.88 29.36 -10.92
N GLU A 95 23.81 30.31 -10.93
CA GLU A 95 24.00 31.26 -12.04
C GLU A 95 24.16 30.56 -13.41
N ASN A 96 24.80 29.39 -13.42
CA ASN A 96 25.08 28.63 -14.63
C ASN A 96 24.30 27.31 -14.71
N LEU A 97 23.21 27.13 -13.94
CA LEU A 97 22.43 25.90 -13.99
C LEU A 97 20.93 26.15 -13.78
N ILE A 98 20.16 25.82 -14.81
CA ILE A 98 18.70 25.95 -14.83
C ILE A 98 18.09 24.61 -15.22
N ALA A 99 17.09 24.15 -14.46
CA ALA A 99 16.17 23.11 -14.90
C ALA A 99 14.97 23.74 -15.59
N ILE A 100 14.65 23.23 -16.77
CA ILE A 100 13.42 23.56 -17.49
C ILE A 100 12.57 22.30 -17.57
N GLU A 101 11.35 22.41 -17.07
CA GLU A 101 10.33 21.38 -17.15
C GLU A 101 9.47 21.60 -18.39
N ILE A 102 9.37 20.57 -19.23
CA ILE A 102 8.62 20.59 -20.48
C ILE A 102 7.59 19.46 -20.46
N ARG A 103 6.34 19.78 -20.78
CA ARG A 103 5.26 18.80 -20.91
C ARG A 103 5.44 17.98 -22.19
N LYS A 104 5.13 16.69 -22.11
CA LYS A 104 5.04 15.84 -23.29
C LYS A 104 3.81 16.24 -24.12
N LEU A 105 4.02 16.46 -25.42
CA LEU A 105 2.94 16.75 -26.37
C LEU A 105 2.15 15.49 -26.75
N GLU A 106 2.84 14.34 -26.75
CA GLU A 106 2.26 13.05 -27.02
C GLU A 106 2.52 12.12 -25.82
N VAL A 107 1.49 11.41 -25.38
CA VAL A 107 1.57 10.47 -24.26
C VAL A 107 1.11 9.10 -24.75
N LYS A 108 2.02 8.12 -24.70
CA LYS A 108 1.70 6.72 -25.00
C LYS A 108 1.23 6.01 -23.73
N PHE A 109 0.02 5.47 -23.75
CA PHE A 109 -0.48 4.60 -22.68
C PHE A 109 0.13 3.20 -22.83
N ASN A 110 1.28 2.98 -22.20
CA ASN A 110 2.05 1.74 -22.24
C ASN A 110 2.07 1.00 -20.89
N LYS A 111 1.07 1.28 -20.04
CA LYS A 111 0.95 0.68 -18.72
C LYS A 111 -0.27 -0.24 -18.71
N PRO A 112 -0.17 -1.47 -18.19
CA PRO A 112 -1.27 -2.42 -18.14
C PRO A 112 -2.19 -2.09 -16.95
N ILE A 113 -2.86 -0.93 -17.02
CA ILE A 113 -3.70 -0.38 -15.95
C ILE A 113 -4.82 -1.36 -15.57
N TYR A 114 -5.33 -2.13 -16.54
CA TYR A 114 -6.37 -3.14 -16.33
C TYR A 114 -5.92 -4.24 -15.37
N VAL A 115 -4.64 -4.63 -15.36
CA VAL A 115 -4.11 -5.64 -14.43
C VAL A 115 -4.18 -5.11 -13.00
N GLY A 116 -3.73 -3.87 -12.77
CA GLY A 116 -3.82 -3.24 -11.45
C GLY A 116 -5.26 -3.07 -10.97
N MET A 117 -6.19 -2.75 -11.88
CA MET A 117 -7.63 -2.72 -11.59
C MET A 117 -8.15 -4.09 -11.16
N CYS A 118 -7.85 -5.16 -11.91
CA CYS A 118 -8.25 -6.53 -11.58
C CYS A 118 -7.73 -6.96 -10.20
N ILE A 119 -6.46 -6.72 -9.89
CA ILE A 119 -5.87 -7.06 -8.59
C ILE A 119 -6.59 -6.36 -7.45
N LEU A 120 -6.86 -5.05 -7.61
CA LEU A 120 -7.58 -4.28 -6.60
C LEU A 120 -9.01 -4.80 -6.39
N ASP A 121 -9.71 -5.14 -7.46
CA ASP A 121 -11.08 -5.64 -7.35
C ASP A 121 -11.12 -7.05 -6.75
N ILE A 122 -10.21 -7.96 -7.14
CA ILE A 122 -10.05 -9.27 -6.49
C ILE A 122 -9.76 -9.10 -4.99
N SER A 123 -8.83 -8.20 -4.63
CA SER A 123 -8.48 -7.95 -3.23
C SER A 123 -9.68 -7.46 -2.41
N LYS A 124 -10.54 -6.62 -2.99
CA LYS A 124 -11.79 -6.20 -2.34
C LYS A 124 -12.78 -7.34 -2.21
N VAL A 125 -12.93 -8.18 -3.24
CA VAL A 125 -13.83 -9.34 -3.20
C VAL A 125 -13.42 -10.29 -2.07
N CYS A 126 -12.14 -10.67 -1.98
CA CYS A 126 -11.64 -11.50 -0.88
C CYS A 126 -11.93 -10.87 0.51
N LEU A 127 -11.72 -9.56 0.64
CA LEU A 127 -12.00 -8.84 1.89
C LEU A 127 -13.50 -8.85 2.23
N TYR A 128 -14.37 -8.60 1.24
CA TYR A 128 -15.81 -8.57 1.44
C TYR A 128 -16.38 -9.96 1.71
N GLU A 129 -15.91 -10.98 1.01
CA GLU A 129 -16.27 -12.38 1.26
C GLU A 129 -15.91 -12.76 2.70
N PHE A 130 -14.67 -12.50 3.13
CA PHE A 130 -14.27 -12.75 4.52
C PHE A 130 -15.11 -11.95 5.54
N HIS A 131 -15.43 -10.70 5.23
CA HIS A 131 -16.21 -9.84 6.13
C HIS A 131 -17.65 -10.34 6.29
N HIS A 132 -18.34 -10.55 5.17
CA HIS A 132 -19.78 -10.84 5.15
C HIS A 132 -20.08 -12.31 5.40
N GLU A 133 -19.26 -13.23 4.88
CA GLU A 133 -19.55 -14.67 4.98
C GLU A 133 -18.95 -15.28 6.24
N TYR A 134 -17.77 -14.84 6.66
CA TYR A 134 -17.06 -15.43 7.80
C TYR A 134 -17.16 -14.57 9.07
N SER A 135 -16.70 -13.32 9.01
CA SER A 135 -16.55 -12.47 10.21
C SER A 135 -17.90 -12.18 10.88
N TYR A 136 -18.92 -11.86 10.09
CA TYR A 136 -20.28 -11.60 10.59
C TYR A 136 -20.92 -12.83 11.24
N ARG A 137 -20.57 -14.04 10.79
CA ARG A 137 -21.16 -15.28 11.29
C ARG A 137 -20.44 -15.83 12.52
N CYS A 138 -19.11 -15.71 12.56
CA CYS A 138 -18.29 -16.42 13.53
C CYS A 138 -17.68 -15.53 14.61
N ILE A 139 -17.50 -14.22 14.37
CA ILE A 139 -16.59 -13.38 15.18
C ILE A 139 -17.27 -12.13 15.75
N ALA A 140 -18.11 -11.45 14.98
CA ALA A 140 -18.67 -10.15 15.39
C ALA A 140 -20.19 -10.13 15.26
N LYS A 141 -20.91 -10.12 16.39
CA LYS A 141 -22.36 -9.94 16.38
C LYS A 141 -22.80 -8.53 16.05
N ASN A 142 -21.98 -7.50 16.26
CA ASN A 142 -22.25 -6.14 15.82
C ASN A 142 -20.95 -5.33 15.84
N VAL A 143 -20.81 -4.39 14.90
CA VAL A 143 -19.82 -3.30 14.84
C VAL A 143 -18.56 -3.55 13.99
N LYS A 144 -18.59 -2.94 12.80
CA LYS A 144 -17.44 -2.61 11.94
C LYS A 144 -16.91 -1.23 12.37
N LEU A 145 -15.69 -1.15 12.89
CA LEU A 145 -15.16 0.12 13.43
C LEU A 145 -14.54 1.01 12.37
N CYS A 146 -13.86 0.44 11.37
CA CYS A 146 -13.28 1.20 10.26
C CYS A 146 -12.94 0.31 9.06
N THR A 147 -13.23 0.78 7.85
CA THR A 147 -12.62 0.29 6.62
C THR A 147 -11.55 1.27 6.18
N GLN A 148 -10.32 0.81 6.12
CA GLN A 148 -9.40 1.29 5.09
C GLN A 148 -9.39 0.28 3.96
N THR A 149 -8.91 0.71 2.79
CA THR A 149 -9.01 -0.01 1.51
C THR A 149 -8.77 -1.52 1.62
N LEU A 150 -7.92 -1.99 2.55
CA LEU A 150 -7.65 -3.42 2.80
C LEU A 150 -7.50 -3.80 4.29
N ILE A 151 -7.94 -2.96 5.25
CA ILE A 151 -7.84 -3.26 6.69
C ILE A 151 -9.21 -3.03 7.32
N VAL A 152 -9.65 -4.00 8.14
CA VAL A 152 -10.91 -3.96 8.88
C VAL A 152 -10.63 -4.17 10.36
N SER A 153 -11.17 -3.30 11.20
CA SER A 153 -11.14 -3.45 12.66
C SER A 153 -12.52 -3.93 13.13
N TYR A 154 -12.51 -5.01 13.90
CA TYR A 154 -13.71 -5.62 14.46
C TYR A 154 -13.78 -5.36 15.96
N ARG A 155 -14.98 -5.06 16.46
CA ARG A 155 -15.29 -5.32 17.86
C ARG A 155 -15.77 -6.77 17.93
N ILE A 156 -15.03 -7.58 18.68
CA ILE A 156 -15.26 -9.02 18.77
C ILE A 156 -16.03 -9.29 20.05
N GLU A 157 -17.14 -10.01 19.93
CA GLU A 157 -17.98 -10.46 21.05
C GLU A 157 -18.05 -11.98 21.00
N CYS A 158 -16.91 -12.64 21.20
CA CYS A 158 -16.80 -14.10 21.28
C CYS A 158 -15.90 -14.50 22.45
N ASP A 159 -16.08 -15.72 22.94
CA ASP A 159 -15.34 -16.23 24.10
C ASP A 159 -13.83 -16.35 23.82
N ASP A 160 -13.44 -16.91 22.67
CA ASP A 160 -12.05 -16.98 22.22
C ASP A 160 -11.96 -16.95 20.69
N VAL A 161 -11.48 -15.82 20.14
CA VAL A 161 -11.29 -15.66 18.70
C VAL A 161 -10.12 -16.50 18.18
N TYR A 162 -9.10 -16.73 19.00
CA TYR A 162 -7.87 -17.40 18.58
C TYR A 162 -8.08 -18.91 18.44
N GLU A 163 -8.95 -19.51 19.26
CA GLU A 163 -9.41 -20.89 19.02
C GLU A 163 -10.14 -21.04 17.69
N GLN A 164 -11.01 -20.08 17.34
CA GLN A 164 -11.70 -20.09 16.06
C GLN A 164 -10.72 -19.90 14.88
N MET A 165 -9.72 -19.01 15.03
CA MET A 165 -8.66 -18.83 14.04
C MET A 165 -7.83 -20.10 13.83
N LYS A 166 -7.52 -20.85 14.90
CA LYS A 166 -6.81 -22.15 14.80
C LYS A 166 -7.65 -23.17 14.04
N ARG A 167 -8.95 -23.24 14.31
CA ARG A 167 -9.87 -24.15 13.62
C ARG A 167 -9.94 -23.84 12.11
N ASP A 168 -10.00 -22.58 11.74
CA ASP A 168 -10.15 -22.12 10.37
C ASP A 168 -8.84 -21.58 9.77
N ILE A 169 -7.70 -22.16 10.14
CA ILE A 169 -6.36 -21.68 9.78
C ILE A 169 -6.17 -21.46 8.28
N ILE A 170 -6.89 -22.21 7.44
CA ILE A 170 -6.91 -22.09 5.97
C ILE A 170 -7.34 -20.70 5.47
N ARG A 171 -8.02 -19.89 6.30
CA ARG A 171 -8.47 -18.53 5.97
C ARG A 171 -7.49 -17.45 6.44
N PHE A 172 -6.46 -17.83 7.20
CA PHE A 172 -5.58 -16.90 7.87
C PHE A 172 -4.11 -17.08 7.49
N ASP A 173 -3.41 -15.97 7.26
CA ASP A 173 -1.95 -15.93 7.33
C ASP A 173 -1.55 -15.67 8.79
N THR A 174 -0.87 -16.66 9.38
CA THR A 174 -0.45 -16.66 10.78
C THR A 174 1.07 -16.70 10.92
N SER A 175 1.79 -16.50 9.80
CA SER A 175 3.25 -16.58 9.76
C SER A 175 3.96 -15.47 10.54
N ASP A 176 3.25 -14.40 10.89
CA ASP A 176 3.77 -13.29 11.69
C ASP A 176 3.65 -13.52 13.22
N TYR A 177 3.00 -14.60 13.66
CA TYR A 177 2.95 -14.96 15.08
C TYR A 177 4.29 -15.54 15.56
N SER A 178 4.65 -15.26 16.81
CA SER A 178 5.80 -15.89 17.46
C SER A 178 5.53 -17.38 17.69
N THR A 179 6.57 -18.22 17.62
CA THR A 179 6.43 -19.67 17.87
C THR A 179 5.99 -20.00 19.30
N ASP A 180 6.26 -19.11 20.24
CA ASP A 180 5.92 -19.17 21.67
C ASP A 180 4.71 -18.28 22.04
N ASN A 181 3.85 -17.93 21.08
CA ASN A 181 2.69 -17.09 21.35
C ASN A 181 1.72 -17.74 22.36
N VAL A 182 1.13 -16.90 23.23
CA VAL A 182 0.25 -17.33 24.33
C VAL A 182 -1.02 -18.08 23.89
N TYR A 183 -1.40 -17.95 22.62
CA TYR A 183 -2.61 -18.54 22.06
C TYR A 183 -2.35 -19.89 21.36
N GLY A 184 -1.08 -20.30 21.24
CA GLY A 184 -0.68 -21.51 20.52
C GLY A 184 -1.05 -21.50 19.03
N ILE A 185 -1.10 -20.31 18.41
CA ILE A 185 -1.34 -20.19 16.96
C ILE A 185 -0.17 -20.84 16.21
N PRO A 186 -0.42 -21.78 15.27
CA PRO A 186 0.64 -22.39 14.48
C PRO A 186 1.20 -21.41 13.46
N PHE A 187 2.48 -21.58 13.09
CA PHE A 187 3.07 -20.87 11.96
C PHE A 187 2.54 -21.45 10.64
N ALA A 188 1.67 -20.71 9.92
CA ALA A 188 1.09 -21.19 8.67
C ALA A 188 0.88 -20.08 7.62
N ASN A 189 0.79 -20.50 6.36
CA ASN A 189 0.33 -19.73 5.20
C ASN A 189 1.09 -18.43 4.89
N LYS A 190 2.40 -18.43 5.14
CA LYS A 190 3.26 -17.26 4.92
C LYS A 190 3.09 -16.68 3.52
N LYS A 191 2.55 -15.47 3.48
CA LYS A 191 2.41 -14.62 2.29
C LYS A 191 1.55 -15.19 1.16
N VAL A 192 0.62 -16.09 1.49
CA VAL A 192 -0.36 -16.64 0.53
C VAL A 192 -1.41 -15.56 0.19
N PRO A 193 -1.63 -15.22 -1.09
CA PRO A 193 -2.62 -14.22 -1.49
C PRO A 193 -4.04 -14.55 -1.03
N GLY A 194 -4.82 -13.50 -0.71
CA GLY A 194 -6.24 -13.62 -0.36
C GLY A 194 -6.53 -14.03 1.09
N LEU A 195 -5.52 -14.44 1.85
CA LEU A 195 -5.69 -14.77 3.27
C LEU A 195 -5.65 -13.51 4.16
N ILE A 196 -6.35 -13.60 5.28
CA ILE A 196 -6.43 -12.50 6.25
C ILE A 196 -5.37 -12.68 7.32
N LYS A 197 -4.70 -11.59 7.69
CA LYS A 197 -3.75 -11.56 8.81
C LYS A 197 -4.31 -10.78 9.99
N ASP A 198 -3.95 -11.20 11.21
CA ASP A 198 -4.08 -10.34 12.39
C ASP A 198 -2.92 -9.36 12.42
N GLU A 199 -3.19 -8.08 12.13
CA GLU A 199 -2.16 -7.02 12.10
C GLU A 199 -1.46 -6.83 13.46
N ASN A 200 -2.11 -7.24 14.57
CA ASN A 200 -1.56 -7.08 15.91
C ASN A 200 -0.91 -8.35 16.47
N ASN A 201 -0.89 -9.47 15.74
CA ASN A 201 -0.28 -10.74 16.13
C ASN A 201 -0.65 -11.16 17.56
N GLY A 202 -1.93 -11.11 17.90
CA GLY A 202 -2.44 -11.48 19.22
C GLY A 202 -2.51 -10.33 20.24
N ALA A 203 -1.91 -9.17 19.96
CA ALA A 203 -2.00 -8.04 20.89
C ALA A 203 -3.37 -7.37 20.84
N ILE A 204 -4.01 -7.22 22.01
CA ILE A 204 -5.39 -6.74 22.10
C ILE A 204 -5.46 -5.23 21.85
N LEU A 205 -6.32 -4.83 20.90
CA LEU A 205 -6.69 -3.44 20.66
C LEU A 205 -7.65 -2.99 21.77
N THR A 206 -7.19 -2.14 22.67
CA THR A 206 -7.98 -1.67 23.82
C THR A 206 -8.82 -0.45 23.48
N GLU A 207 -8.28 0.48 22.69
CA GLU A 207 -8.99 1.70 22.30
C GLU A 207 -8.80 2.02 20.82
N PHE A 208 -9.89 2.52 20.22
CA PHE A 208 -9.95 2.92 18.83
C PHE A 208 -10.61 4.29 18.71
N VAL A 209 -9.94 5.23 18.05
CA VAL A 209 -10.51 6.55 17.71
C VAL A 209 -10.39 6.78 16.21
N GLY A 210 -11.53 6.73 15.51
CA GLY A 210 -11.62 7.05 14.09
C GLY A 210 -12.26 8.42 13.86
N LEU A 211 -11.54 9.33 13.21
CA LEU A 211 -12.07 10.66 12.87
C LEU A 211 -12.54 10.74 11.42
N ARG A 212 -11.79 10.16 10.49
CA ARG A 212 -12.14 10.03 9.08
C ARG A 212 -11.30 8.93 8.42
N ALA A 213 -11.60 8.62 7.16
CA ALA A 213 -10.79 7.69 6.37
C ALA A 213 -9.29 8.08 6.39
N LYS A 214 -8.43 7.11 6.74
CA LYS A 214 -6.98 7.29 6.90
C LYS A 214 -6.57 8.33 7.97
N MET A 215 -7.44 8.59 8.95
CA MET A 215 -7.13 9.42 10.12
C MET A 215 -7.74 8.81 11.39
N TYR A 216 -6.90 8.16 12.17
CA TYR A 216 -7.31 7.38 13.33
C TYR A 216 -6.13 7.16 14.28
N ALA A 217 -6.44 6.78 15.51
CA ALA A 217 -5.50 6.37 16.53
C ALA A 217 -5.91 5.02 17.15
N LEU A 218 -4.91 4.18 17.42
CA LEU A 218 -5.06 2.85 18.02
C LEU A 218 -4.22 2.76 19.29
N ARG A 219 -4.80 2.23 20.36
CA ARG A 219 -4.07 1.79 21.54
C ARG A 219 -4.13 0.27 21.62
N VAL A 220 -2.96 -0.35 21.62
CA VAL A 220 -2.82 -1.81 21.60
C VAL A 220 -1.96 -2.19 22.80
N ASP A 221 -2.39 -3.21 23.53
CA ASP A 221 -1.68 -3.65 24.73
C ASP A 221 -0.25 -4.11 24.39
N GLY A 222 0.69 -3.77 25.26
CA GLY A 222 2.12 -4.02 25.05
C GLY A 222 2.76 -3.28 23.86
N LYS A 223 2.05 -2.39 23.16
CA LYS A 223 2.55 -1.66 21.98
C LYS A 223 2.39 -0.14 22.14
N LYS A 224 3.22 0.62 21.42
CA LYS A 224 3.08 2.07 21.35
C LYS A 224 1.85 2.46 20.53
N ASP A 225 1.22 3.57 20.91
CA ASP A 225 0.08 4.14 20.20
C ASP A 225 0.38 4.31 18.70
N THR A 226 -0.48 3.75 17.86
CA THR A 226 -0.39 3.89 16.41
C THR A 226 -1.30 5.01 15.95
N LYS A 227 -0.72 6.05 15.33
CA LYS A 227 -1.43 7.24 14.88
C LYS A 227 -1.28 7.41 13.37
N LYS A 228 -2.40 7.61 12.67
CA LYS A 228 -2.43 7.96 11.25
C LYS A 228 -3.18 9.27 11.07
N ALA A 229 -2.61 10.17 10.26
CA ALA A 229 -3.24 11.42 9.87
C ALA A 229 -2.90 11.72 8.41
N LYS A 230 -3.79 11.32 7.48
CA LYS A 230 -3.60 11.60 6.05
C LYS A 230 -3.40 13.09 5.81
N GLY A 231 -2.32 13.42 5.10
CA GLY A 231 -1.94 14.80 4.75
C GLY A 231 -0.95 15.44 5.73
N VAL A 232 -0.68 14.81 6.88
CA VAL A 232 0.29 15.30 7.87
C VAL A 232 1.58 14.49 7.77
N LYS A 233 2.74 15.17 7.86
CA LYS A 233 4.06 14.50 7.85
C LYS A 233 4.16 13.53 9.02
N SER A 234 4.62 12.31 8.76
CA SER A 234 4.75 11.23 9.77
C SER A 234 5.53 11.66 11.01
N ASN A 235 6.64 12.38 10.84
CA ASN A 235 7.45 12.86 11.97
C ASN A 235 6.69 13.85 12.88
N ILE A 236 5.78 14.65 12.31
CA ILE A 236 4.94 15.56 13.08
C ILE A 236 3.89 14.76 13.87
N VAL A 237 3.27 13.77 13.22
CA VAL A 237 2.31 12.87 13.90
C VAL A 237 2.97 12.12 15.05
N ALA A 238 4.21 11.66 14.87
CA ALA A 238 4.94 10.93 15.90
C ALA A 238 5.32 11.79 17.10
N ARG A 239 5.78 13.03 16.87
CA ARG A 239 6.36 13.91 17.90
C ARG A 239 5.36 14.83 18.59
N THR A 240 4.33 15.28 17.86
CA THR A 240 3.47 16.38 18.32
C THR A 240 2.05 15.93 18.62
N ILE A 241 1.51 14.99 17.84
CA ILE A 241 0.12 14.55 17.98
C ILE A 241 0.06 13.36 18.95
N THR A 242 -0.79 13.46 19.96
CA THR A 242 -1.04 12.41 20.95
C THR A 242 -2.31 11.63 20.63
N PHE A 243 -2.53 10.49 21.30
CA PHE A 243 -3.80 9.78 21.19
C PHE A 243 -4.97 10.64 21.70
N ASP A 244 -4.75 11.36 22.81
CA ASP A 244 -5.77 12.21 23.44
C ASP A 244 -6.22 13.37 22.54
N ASP A 245 -5.35 13.84 21.64
CA ASP A 245 -5.74 14.81 20.62
C ASP A 245 -6.84 14.28 19.70
N TYR A 246 -6.79 13.00 19.34
CA TYR A 246 -7.84 12.37 18.54
C TYR A 246 -9.13 12.24 19.35
N THR A 247 -9.04 11.78 20.60
CA THR A 247 -10.20 11.65 21.50
C THR A 247 -10.88 13.00 21.74
N ARG A 248 -10.09 14.05 22.00
CA ARG A 248 -10.56 15.42 22.16
C ARG A 248 -11.27 15.91 20.90
N CYS A 249 -10.67 15.71 19.72
CA CYS A 249 -11.32 16.04 18.45
C CYS A 249 -12.67 15.33 18.31
N LEU A 250 -12.71 14.01 18.55
CA LEU A 250 -13.95 13.23 18.45
C LEU A 250 -15.05 13.79 19.37
N ASN A 251 -14.69 14.13 20.61
CA ASN A 251 -15.64 14.63 21.60
C ASN A 251 -16.13 16.05 21.30
N LEU A 252 -15.30 16.90 20.68
CA LEU A 252 -15.72 18.23 20.21
C LEU A 252 -16.78 18.14 19.11
N PHE A 253 -16.71 17.14 18.23
CA PHE A 253 -17.66 16.93 17.13
C PHE A 253 -18.91 16.11 17.51
N LYS A 254 -18.98 15.57 18.74
CA LYS A 254 -20.16 14.86 19.26
C LYS A 254 -21.22 15.79 19.87
N ARG A 255 -20.99 17.10 19.90
CA ARG A 255 -22.00 18.13 20.20
C ARG A 255 -22.73 18.54 18.94
#